data_AF-A0A3M0YS37-F1
#
_entry.id   AF-A0A3M0YS37-F1
#
_cell.length_a   1.000
_cell.length_b   1.000
_cell.length_c   1.000
_cell.angle_alpha   90.00
_cell.angle_beta   90.00
_cell.angle_gamma   90.00
#
_symmetry.space_group_name_H-M   'P 1'
#
loop_
_entity.id
_entity.type
_entity.pdbx_description
1 polymer ?
#
loop_
_entity_poly.entity_id
_entity_poly.type
_entity_poly.pdbx_seq_one_letter_code
_entity_poly.pdbx_strand_id
1 'polypeptide(L)'
;LPTAEERREIIQVHLRKRGYTHIEEKFDLDRLCAASRDFVGSEIEAAIRDAMYPAFLDDARELTTEDIVQAMGRMIPLAHSHREAIHSLRRWVENGLARNASHVTQRPPLPTANEDEPPPSPATNGPTISLTL
;
A
#
# COMPACT_ATOMS: atom_id res chain seq x y z
N LEU A 1 -2.17 -2.29 -5.13
CA LEU A 1 -2.81 -2.22 -3.80
C LEU A 1 -1.70 -2.31 -2.78
N PRO A 2 -1.87 -1.67 -1.61
CA PRO A 2 -0.85 -1.69 -0.58
C PRO A 2 -0.49 -3.12 -0.17
N THR A 3 0.79 -3.38 0.07
CA THR A 3 1.26 -4.66 0.64
C THR A 3 0.74 -4.82 2.08
N ALA A 4 0.85 -6.01 2.67
CA ALA A 4 0.43 -6.21 4.06
C ALA A 4 1.18 -5.28 5.02
N GLU A 5 2.48 -5.08 4.80
CA GLU A 5 3.30 -4.17 5.60
C GLU A 5 2.90 -2.71 5.43
N GLU A 6 2.67 -2.28 4.18
CA GLU A 6 2.16 -0.93 3.91
C GLU A 6 0.78 -0.72 4.56
N ARG A 7 -0.10 -1.73 4.57
CA ARG A 7 -1.39 -1.63 5.28
C ARG A 7 -1.21 -1.47 6.78
N ARG A 8 -0.29 -2.24 7.39
CA ARG A 8 0.05 -2.12 8.82
C ARG A 8 0.51 -0.70 9.13
N GLU A 9 1.43 -0.17 8.34
CA GLU A 9 1.94 1.20 8.51
C GLU A 9 0.82 2.25 8.36
N ILE A 10 -0.01 2.13 7.32
CA ILE A 10 -1.16 3.01 7.09
C ILE A 10 -2.09 3.01 8.31
N ILE A 11 -2.50 1.82 8.79
CA ILE A 11 -3.36 1.66 9.97
C ILE A 11 -2.73 2.37 11.18
N GLN A 12 -1.46 2.08 11.47
CA GLN A 12 -0.76 2.67 12.60
C GLN A 12 -0.66 4.21 12.49
N VAL A 13 -0.40 4.74 11.30
CA VAL A 13 -0.34 6.20 11.06
C VAL A 13 -1.71 6.84 11.34
N HIS A 14 -2.80 6.25 10.85
CA HIS A 14 -4.13 6.82 11.04
C HIS A 14 -4.63 6.68 12.48
N LEU A 15 -4.25 5.63 13.22
CA LEU A 15 -4.51 5.50 14.65
C LEU A 15 -3.70 6.51 15.47
N ARG A 16 -2.40 6.69 15.18
CA ARG A 16 -1.56 7.71 15.85
C ARG A 16 -2.10 9.12 15.66
N LYS A 17 -2.52 9.46 14.43
CA LYS A 17 -3.14 10.76 14.12
C LYS A 17 -4.39 11.06 14.95
N ARG A 18 -5.04 10.03 15.51
CA ARG A 18 -6.24 10.14 16.36
C ARG A 18 -5.93 10.05 17.85
N GLY A 19 -4.65 10.03 18.23
CA GLY A 19 -4.21 10.05 19.63
C GLY A 19 -4.04 8.68 20.29
N TYR A 20 -4.17 7.57 19.55
CA TYR A 20 -3.91 6.25 20.11
C TYR A 20 -2.40 6.01 20.30
N THR A 21 -2.02 5.66 21.52
CA THR A 21 -0.69 5.18 21.91
C THR A 21 -0.72 3.67 22.14
N HIS A 22 0.46 3.02 22.22
CA HIS A 22 0.55 1.57 22.45
C HIS A 22 -0.29 0.73 21.48
N ILE A 23 -0.26 1.08 20.19
CA ILE A 23 -1.18 0.53 19.18
C ILE A 23 -1.09 -0.98 19.08
N GLU A 24 0.11 -1.55 19.14
CA GLU A 24 0.32 -3.00 19.03
C GLU A 24 -0.23 -3.78 20.23
N GLU A 25 -0.38 -3.12 21.38
CA GLU A 25 -0.97 -3.70 22.58
C GLU A 25 -2.51 -3.58 22.57
N LYS A 26 -3.03 -2.50 21.99
CA LYS A 26 -4.47 -2.18 21.95
C LYS A 26 -5.22 -2.78 20.77
N PHE A 27 -4.54 -2.99 19.64
CA PHE A 27 -5.17 -3.40 18.38
C PHE A 27 -4.49 -4.63 17.79
N ASP A 28 -5.30 -5.57 17.31
CA ASP A 28 -4.82 -6.72 16.54
C ASP A 28 -4.58 -6.28 15.09
N LEU A 29 -3.36 -5.81 14.83
CA LEU A 29 -2.96 -5.28 13.53
C LEU A 29 -2.98 -6.35 12.44
N ASP A 30 -2.72 -7.62 12.76
CA ASP A 30 -2.77 -8.71 11.79
C ASP A 30 -4.19 -8.91 11.28
N ARG A 31 -5.17 -8.92 12.20
CA ARG A 31 -6.59 -9.03 11.84
C ARG A 31 -7.07 -7.82 11.02
N LEU A 32 -6.62 -6.61 11.36
CA LEU A 32 -6.94 -5.41 10.57
C LEU A 32 -6.28 -5.44 9.17
N CYS A 33 -5.05 -5.93 9.05
CA CYS A 33 -4.36 -6.08 7.76
C CYS A 33 -5.02 -7.14 6.87
N ALA A 34 -5.57 -8.21 7.46
CA ALA A 34 -6.32 -9.23 6.75
C ALA A 34 -7.67 -8.70 6.25
N ALA A 35 -8.41 -7.96 7.09
CA ALA A 35 -9.70 -7.37 6.75
C ALA A 35 -9.59 -6.29 5.64
N SER A 36 -8.44 -5.63 5.52
CA SER A 36 -8.19 -4.56 4.56
C SER A 36 -7.43 -4.99 3.29
N ARG A 37 -7.29 -6.29 3.02
CA ARG A 37 -6.47 -6.82 1.90
C ARG A 37 -6.75 -6.15 0.54
N ASP A 38 -8.02 -5.88 0.27
CA ASP A 38 -8.48 -5.37 -1.03
C ASP A 38 -8.71 -3.84 -1.03
N PHE A 39 -8.26 -3.15 0.02
CA PHE A 39 -8.49 -1.70 0.21
C PHE A 39 -7.32 -0.88 -0.35
N VAL A 40 -7.62 0.34 -0.78
CA VAL A 40 -6.60 1.39 -0.95
C VAL A 40 -6.40 2.17 0.36
N GLY A 41 -5.31 2.93 0.47
CA GLY A 41 -4.97 3.65 1.71
C GLY A 41 -6.07 4.59 2.23
N SER A 42 -6.77 5.30 1.33
CA SER A 42 -7.88 6.17 1.70
C SER A 42 -9.10 5.42 2.24
N GLU A 43 -9.32 4.17 1.82
CA GLU A 43 -10.41 3.33 2.34
C GLU A 43 -10.08 2.80 3.74
N ILE A 44 -8.81 2.48 4.00
CA ILE A 44 -8.35 2.10 5.34
C ILE A 44 -8.57 3.27 6.31
N GLU A 45 -8.21 4.49 5.90
CA GLU A 45 -8.49 5.69 6.70
C GLU A 45 -9.98 5.91 6.95
N ALA A 46 -10.80 5.78 5.90
CA ALA A 46 -12.23 5.93 5.98
C ALA A 46 -12.83 4.90 6.96
N ALA A 47 -12.44 3.63 6.86
CA ALA A 47 -12.90 2.59 7.76
C ALA A 47 -12.56 2.89 9.22
N ILE A 48 -11.33 3.34 9.52
CA ILE A 48 -10.93 3.73 10.88
C ILE A 48 -11.78 4.90 11.38
N ARG A 49 -12.03 5.91 10.54
CA ARG A 49 -12.88 7.06 10.89
C ARG A 49 -14.32 6.63 11.17
N ASP A 50 -14.87 5.77 10.31
CA ASP A 50 -16.26 5.33 10.39
C ASP A 50 -16.49 4.42 11.61
N ALA A 51 -15.46 3.69 12.04
CA ALA A 51 -15.48 2.90 13.27
C ALA A 51 -15.51 3.75 14.55
N MET A 52 -15.05 5.00 14.51
CA MET A 52 -15.09 5.90 15.68
C MET A 52 -16.51 6.32 16.05
N TYR A 53 -17.44 6.41 15.09
CA TYR A 53 -18.83 6.78 15.34
C TYR A 53 -19.56 5.82 16.28
N PRO A 54 -19.64 4.50 16.00
CA PRO A 54 -20.32 3.57 16.89
C PRO A 54 -19.65 3.48 18.26
N ALA A 55 -18.32 3.56 18.35
CA ALA A 55 -17.61 3.61 19.62
C ALA A 55 -17.97 4.87 20.43
N PHE A 56 -18.09 6.02 19.77
CA PHE A 56 -18.50 7.26 20.43
C PHE A 56 -19.96 7.23 20.92
N LEU A 57 -20.88 6.68 20.11
CA LEU A 57 -22.29 6.56 20.46
C LEU A 57 -22.54 5.58 21.62
N ASP A 58 -21.62 4.64 21.82
CA ASP A 58 -21.64 3.65 22.90
C ASP A 58 -20.90 4.18 24.13
N ASP A 59 -21.49 5.18 24.79
CA ASP A 59 -20.97 5.80 26.03
C ASP A 59 -19.54 6.38 25.90
N ALA A 60 -19.19 6.89 24.73
CA ALA A 60 -17.86 7.42 24.43
C ALA A 60 -16.70 6.46 24.76
N ARG A 61 -16.94 5.14 24.62
CA ARG A 61 -15.92 4.12 24.89
C ARG A 61 -14.73 4.21 23.94
N GLU A 62 -13.64 3.54 24.31
CA GLU A 62 -12.49 3.39 23.43
C GLU A 62 -12.83 2.56 22.18
N LEU A 63 -12.20 2.93 21.06
CA LEU A 63 -12.25 2.20 19.80
C LEU A 63 -11.53 0.86 19.95
N THR A 64 -12.13 -0.20 19.43
CA THR A 64 -11.56 -1.55 19.46
C THR A 64 -11.23 -2.06 18.06
N THR A 65 -10.45 -3.13 17.99
CA THR A 65 -10.23 -3.87 16.73
C THR A 65 -11.55 -4.26 16.07
N GLU A 66 -12.54 -4.70 16.85
CA GLU A 66 -13.80 -5.20 16.32
C GLU A 66 -14.58 -4.09 15.60
N ASP A 67 -14.61 -2.88 16.14
CA ASP A 67 -15.28 -1.73 15.51
C ASP A 67 -14.72 -1.45 14.12
N ILE A 68 -13.39 -1.51 13.98
CA ILE A 68 -12.70 -1.26 12.71
C ILE A 68 -12.99 -2.39 11.73
N VAL A 69 -12.95 -3.65 12.18
CA VAL A 69 -13.30 -4.81 11.33
C VAL A 69 -14.75 -4.71 10.84
N GLN A 70 -15.69 -4.35 11.71
CA GLN A 70 -17.10 -4.15 11.35
C GLN A 70 -17.27 -2.98 10.38
N ALA A 71 -16.54 -1.88 10.55
CA ALA A 71 -16.55 -0.78 9.60
C ALA A 71 -16.03 -1.21 8.22
N MET A 72 -14.91 -1.94 8.16
CA MET A 72 -14.37 -2.49 6.91
C MET A 72 -15.37 -3.45 6.23
N GLY A 73 -16.06 -4.31 6.98
CA GLY A 73 -17.02 -5.27 6.43
C GLY A 73 -18.26 -4.64 5.79
N ARG A 74 -18.56 -3.38 6.10
CA ARG A 74 -19.69 -2.62 5.51
C ARG A 74 -19.32 -1.90 4.21
N MET A 75 -18.03 -1.82 3.88
CA MET A 75 -17.54 -1.11 2.70
C MET A 75 -17.45 -2.03 1.48
N ILE A 76 -17.73 -1.49 0.30
CA ILE A 76 -17.42 -2.15 -0.98
C ILE A 76 -16.08 -1.59 -1.46
N PRO A 77 -14.99 -2.38 -1.47
CA PRO A 77 -13.67 -1.85 -1.79
C PRO A 77 -13.58 -1.35 -3.23
N LEU A 78 -12.85 -0.26 -3.45
CA LEU A 78 -12.60 0.30 -4.78
C LEU A 78 -11.95 -0.71 -5.71
N ALA A 79 -11.16 -1.65 -5.18
CA ALA A 79 -10.57 -2.74 -5.95
C ALA A 79 -11.61 -3.63 -6.65
N HIS A 80 -12.79 -3.75 -6.06
CA HIS A 80 -13.91 -4.49 -6.65
C HIS A 80 -14.68 -3.63 -7.65
N SER A 81 -15.02 -2.40 -7.26
CA SER A 81 -15.86 -1.52 -8.10
C SER A 81 -15.13 -0.95 -9.33
N HIS A 82 -13.79 -0.86 -9.30
CA HIS A 82 -12.98 -0.26 -10.37
C HIS A 82 -11.91 -1.22 -10.92
N ARG A 83 -12.26 -2.52 -11.00
CA ARG A 83 -11.35 -3.59 -11.42
C ARG A 83 -10.66 -3.27 -12.75
N GLU A 84 -11.40 -2.80 -13.75
CA GLU A 84 -10.96 -2.51 -15.10
C GLU A 84 -9.95 -1.34 -15.14
N ALA A 85 -10.22 -0.30 -14.36
CA ALA A 85 -9.31 0.83 -14.21
C ALA A 85 -7.98 0.38 -13.57
N ILE A 86 -8.05 -0.46 -12.53
CA ILE A 86 -6.85 -1.03 -11.88
C ILE A 86 -6.05 -1.90 -12.84
N HIS A 87 -6.70 -2.75 -13.64
CA HIS A 87 -6.01 -3.52 -14.67
C HIS A 87 -5.32 -2.63 -15.70
N SER A 88 -5.94 -1.53 -16.09
CA SER A 88 -5.35 -0.59 -17.03
C SER A 88 -4.11 0.10 -16.45
N LEU A 89 -4.17 0.52 -15.18
CA LEU A 89 -3.00 1.06 -14.47
C LEU A 89 -1.86 0.04 -14.34
N ARG A 90 -2.17 -1.23 -14.07
CA ARG A 90 -1.16 -2.30 -14.02
C ARG A 90 -0.45 -2.48 -15.37
N ARG A 91 -1.21 -2.48 -16.47
CA ARG A 91 -0.63 -2.53 -17.83
C ARG A 91 0.27 -1.33 -18.12
N TRP A 92 -0.07 -0.13 -17.63
CA TRP A 92 0.80 1.03 -17.79
C TRP A 92 2.14 0.85 -17.05
N VAL A 93 2.13 0.24 -15.87
CA VAL A 93 3.37 -0.11 -15.16
C VAL A 93 4.18 -1.15 -15.93
N GLU A 94 3.53 -2.21 -16.42
CA GLU A 94 4.18 -3.26 -17.22
C GLU A 94 4.82 -2.72 -18.51
N ASN A 95 4.17 -1.74 -19.14
CA ASN A 95 4.66 -1.08 -20.36
C ASN A 95 5.65 0.07 -20.09
N GLY A 96 6.04 0.30 -18.83
CA GLY A 96 6.98 1.37 -18.46
C GLY A 96 6.41 2.80 -18.53
N LEU A 97 5.09 2.93 -18.65
CA LEU A 97 4.37 4.22 -18.70
C LEU A 97 4.04 4.76 -17.29
N ALA A 98 4.17 3.94 -16.26
CA ALA A 98 3.90 4.29 -14.87
C ALA A 98 4.82 3.52 -13.90
N ARG A 99 4.84 3.95 -12.63
CA ARG A 99 5.54 3.25 -11.53
C ARG A 99 4.55 2.85 -10.43
N ASN A 100 4.87 1.77 -9.71
CA ASN A 100 4.07 1.36 -8.57
C ASN A 100 4.21 2.37 -7.42
N ALA A 101 3.11 2.66 -6.73
CA ALA A 101 3.11 3.45 -5.50
C ALA A 101 3.56 2.61 -4.31
N SER A 102 3.27 1.31 -4.36
CA SER A 102 3.77 0.32 -3.42
C SER A 102 5.18 -0.10 -3.79
N HIS A 103 6.00 -0.33 -2.78
CA HIS A 103 7.33 -0.91 -2.92
C HIS A 103 7.18 -2.42 -3.13
N VAL A 104 6.71 -2.83 -4.31
CA VAL A 104 6.77 -4.24 -4.69
C VAL A 104 8.22 -4.57 -5.00
N THR A 105 8.94 -5.14 -4.04
CA THR A 105 10.22 -5.81 -4.29
C THR A 105 9.97 -7.04 -5.16
N GLN A 106 9.89 -6.83 -6.47
CA GLN A 106 10.30 -7.84 -7.44
C GLN A 106 11.58 -7.34 -8.09
N ARG A 107 12.69 -7.51 -7.37
CA ARG A 107 14.00 -7.55 -8.03
C ARG A 107 14.10 -8.95 -8.63
N PRO A 108 14.22 -9.12 -9.97
CA PRO A 108 14.64 -10.42 -10.50
C PRO A 108 15.92 -10.83 -9.76
N PRO A 109 16.13 -12.12 -9.43
CA PRO A 109 17.41 -12.52 -8.86
C PRO A 109 18.50 -11.97 -9.77
N LEU A 110 19.46 -11.25 -9.16
CA LEU A 110 20.66 -10.84 -9.89
C LEU A 110 21.21 -12.10 -10.55
N PRO A 111 21.61 -12.06 -11.83
CA PRO A 111 22.41 -13.14 -12.39
C PRO A 111 23.52 -13.40 -11.37
N THR A 112 23.65 -14.64 -10.91
CA THR A 112 24.76 -15.00 -10.03
C THR A 112 26.01 -14.62 -10.79
N ALA A 113 26.68 -13.56 -10.34
CA ALA A 113 27.94 -13.14 -10.91
C ALA A 113 28.86 -14.34 -10.75
N ASN A 114 29.22 -14.99 -11.85
CA ASN A 114 30.49 -15.69 -11.85
C ASN A 114 31.52 -14.61 -11.48
N GLU A 115 32.25 -14.81 -10.38
CA GLU A 115 33.11 -13.80 -9.76
C GLU A 115 34.26 -13.30 -10.66
N ASP A 116 34.34 -13.82 -11.89
CA ASP A 116 35.33 -13.47 -12.92
C ASP A 116 34.84 -12.47 -13.99
N GLU A 117 33.58 -12.03 -13.99
CA GLU A 117 33.13 -11.04 -14.98
C GLU A 117 33.28 -9.60 -14.46
N PRO A 118 34.12 -8.75 -15.11
CA PRO A 118 34.27 -7.36 -14.68
C PRO A 118 32.95 -6.59 -14.88
N PRO A 119 32.62 -5.64 -14.00
CA PRO A 119 31.34 -4.95 -14.03
C PRO A 119 31.12 -4.26 -15.38
N PRO A 120 29.89 -4.28 -15.93
CA PRO A 120 29.60 -3.61 -17.18
C PRO A 120 29.88 -2.11 -17.04
N SER A 121 30.68 -1.59 -17.96
CA SER A 121 31.06 -0.18 -18.03
C SER A 121 29.80 0.70 -18.10
N PRO A 122 29.74 1.85 -17.39
CA PRO A 122 28.57 2.71 -17.42
C PRO A 122 28.28 3.15 -18.86
N ALA A 123 27.12 2.75 -19.39
CA ALA A 123 26.69 3.10 -20.73
C ALA A 123 26.60 4.63 -20.87
N THR A 124 27.48 5.21 -21.67
CA THR A 124 27.44 6.62 -22.08
C THR A 124 26.32 6.82 -23.10
N ASN A 125 25.08 6.92 -22.65
CA ASN A 125 23.97 7.37 -23.51
C ASN A 125 23.84 8.90 -23.43
N GLY A 126 24.77 9.60 -24.09
CA GLY A 126 24.58 10.99 -24.49
C GLY A 126 24.09 11.03 -25.96
N PRO A 127 23.14 11.91 -26.33
CA PRO A 127 22.66 11.96 -27.71
C PRO A 127 23.75 12.52 -28.64
N THR A 128 24.14 11.74 -29.65
CA THR A 128 25.00 12.19 -30.75
C THR A 128 24.19 13.10 -31.68
N ILE A 129 24.46 14.41 -31.65
CA ILE A 129 23.99 15.33 -32.70
C ILE A 129 25.01 15.29 -33.83
N SER A 130 24.68 14.61 -34.94
CA SER A 130 25.42 14.75 -36.20
C SER A 130 25.06 16.09 -36.84
N LEU A 131 26.01 17.03 -36.84
CA LEU A 131 25.99 18.21 -37.68
C LEU A 131 26.72 17.86 -38.99
N THR A 132 25.97 17.67 -40.07
CA THR A 132 26.55 17.54 -41.43
C THR A 132 26.80 18.95 -41.96
N LEU A 133 28.06 19.25 -42.32
CA LEU A 133 28.46 20.37 -43.16
C LEU A 133 28.52 19.90 -44.62
#